data_AF-A0A534U1M9-F1
#
_entry.id   AF-A0A534U1M9-F1
#
_cell.length_a   1.000
_cell.length_b   1.000
_cell.length_c   1.000
_cell.angle_alpha   90.00
_cell.angle_beta   90.00
_cell.angle_gamma   90.00
#
_symmetry.space_group_name_H-M   'P 1'
#
loop_
_entity.id
_entity.type
_entity.pdbx_description
1 polymer ?
#
loop_
_entity_poly.entity_id
_entity_poly.type
_entity_poly.pdbx_seq_one_letter_code
_entity_poly.pdbx_strand_id
1 'polypeptide(L)' 'MKRVGAAQFKEQCLSLLDRLGPDGIIITKHGKPVAKLIPIATESRALVGSLRGKIKIKGKILSTGLRWDAQP' A
#
# COMPACT_ATOMS: atom_id res chain seq x y z
N MET A 1 5.52 7.65 13.37
CA MET A 1 6.66 7.10 12.60
C MET A 1 7.95 7.24 13.38
N LYS A 2 8.68 6.13 13.59
CA LYS A 2 9.96 6.09 14.31
C LYS A 2 11.08 6.70 13.45
N ARG A 3 12.08 7.33 14.09
CA ARG A 3 13.28 7.88 13.43
C ARG A 3 14.53 7.17 13.95
N VAL A 4 15.48 6.90 13.06
CA VAL A 4 16.75 6.24 13.36
C VAL A 4 17.89 7.00 12.66
N GLY A 5 19.03 7.16 13.32
CA GLY A 5 20.22 7.76 12.72
C GLY A 5 20.91 6.79 11.75
N ALA A 6 21.57 7.29 10.71
CA ALA A 6 22.21 6.45 9.69
C ALA A 6 23.27 5.49 10.27
N ALA A 7 24.00 5.92 11.31
CA ALA A 7 24.94 5.06 12.02
C ALA A 7 24.24 3.90 12.74
N GLN A 8 23.17 4.21 13.49
CA GLN A 8 22.36 3.21 14.18
C GLN A 8 21.63 2.27 13.21
N PHE A 9 21.18 2.79 12.07
CA PHE A 9 20.59 1.98 11.00
C PHE A 9 21.62 0.99 10.44
N LYS A 10 22.85 1.43 10.19
CA LYS A 10 23.94 0.56 9.71
C LYS A 10 24.26 -0.55 10.72
N GLU A 11 24.30 -0.23 12.01
CA GLU A 11 24.58 -1.18 13.09
C GLU A 11 23.44 -2.20 13.30
N GLN A 12 22.19 -1.76 13.20
CA GLN A 12 21.01 -2.55 13.57
C GLN A 12 20.16 -2.98 12.35
N CYS A 13 20.73 -2.94 11.14
CA CYS A 13 19.99 -3.06 9.88
C CYS A 13 19.07 -4.29 9.84
N LEU A 14 19.62 -5.49 10.09
CA LEU A 14 18.86 -6.75 10.01
C LEU A 14 17.75 -6.82 11.07
N SER A 15 18.05 -6.47 12.32
CA SER A 15 17.06 -6.43 13.41
C SER A 15 15.91 -5.44 13.14
N LEU A 16 16.21 -4.32 12.47
CA LEU A 16 15.21 -3.35 12.05
C LEU A 16 14.32 -3.84 10.90
N LEU A 17 14.84 -4.69 10.00
CA LEU A 17 14.06 -5.35 8.96
C LEU A 17 13.08 -6.37 9.57
N ASP A 18 13.55 -7.18 10.52
CA ASP A 18 12.73 -8.21 11.17
C ASP A 18 11.56 -7.64 11.99
N ARG A 19 11.77 -6.45 12.59
CA ARG A 19 10.80 -5.81 13.50
C ARG A 19 10.08 -4.63 12.85
N LEU A 20 10.08 -4.56 11.52
CA LEU A 20 9.52 -3.44 10.78
C LEU A 20 7.99 -3.42 10.86
N GLY A 21 7.45 -2.44 11.58
CA GLY A 21 6.00 -2.22 11.66
C GLY A 21 5.40 -1.60 10.38
N PRO A 22 4.06 -1.56 10.28
CA PRO A 22 3.33 -1.09 9.09
C PRO A 22 3.64 0.38 8.72
N ASP A 23 3.95 1.22 9.73
CA ASP A 23 4.24 2.64 9.51
C ASP A 23 5.62 2.91 8.89
N GLY A 24 6.54 1.93 8.96
CA GLY A 24 7.93 2.08 8.57
C GLY A 24 8.76 3.01 9.48
N ILE A 25 10.01 3.25 9.08
CA ILE A 25 11.02 4.00 9.84
C ILE A 25 11.67 5.05 8.94
N ILE A 26 11.90 6.25 9.45
CA ILE A 26 12.70 7.29 8.77
C ILE A 26 14.15 7.17 9.20
N ILE A 27 15.05 7.09 8.22
CA ILE A 27 16.49 7.12 8.42
C ILE A 27 16.96 8.56 8.25
N THR A 28 17.73 9.05 9.21
CA THR A 28 18.25 10.43 9.24
C THR A 28 19.78 10.44 9.19
N LYS A 29 20.37 11.46 8.58
CA LYS A 29 21.81 11.72 8.60
C LYS A 29 22.02 13.16 9.07
N HIS A 30 22.78 13.35 10.16
CA HIS A 30 22.93 14.66 10.82
C HIS A 30 21.59 15.35 11.15
N GLY A 31 20.62 14.58 11.67
CA GLY A 31 19.28 15.08 12.02
C GLY A 31 18.33 15.32 10.84
N LYS A 32 18.82 15.26 9.59
CA LYS A 32 18.01 15.45 8.39
C LYS A 32 17.49 14.11 7.86
N PRO A 33 16.19 13.98 7.52
CA PRO A 33 15.67 12.78 6.85
C PRO A 33 16.37 12.54 5.51
N VAL A 34 16.79 11.30 5.25
CA VAL A 34 17.48 10.92 3.99
C VAL A 34 16.90 9.69 3.31
N ALA A 35 16.26 8.79 4.06
CA ALA A 35 15.63 7.60 3.52
C ALA A 35 14.46 7.14 4.39
N LYS A 36 13.61 6.26 3.85
CA LYS A 36 12.51 5.62 4.56
C LYS A 36 12.55 4.11 4.30
N LEU A 37 12.53 3.33 5.37
CA LEU A 37 12.36 1.89 5.32
C LEU A 37 10.88 1.59 5.52
N ILE A 38 10.24 0.95 4.55
CA ILE A 38 8.83 0.52 4.61
C ILE A 38 8.74 -0.98 4.40
N PRO A 39 7.78 -1.65 5.06
CA PRO A 39 7.50 -3.03 4.70
C PRO A 39 7.05 -3.06 3.24
N ILE A 40 7.48 -4.09 2.53
CA ILE A 40 6.91 -4.38 1.22
C ILE A 40 5.44 -4.71 1.47
N ALA A 41 4.54 -3.87 0.97
CA ALA A 41 3.11 -4.09 1.15
C ALA A 41 2.76 -5.46 0.55
N THR A 42 2.36 -6.40 1.40
CA THR A 42 1.78 -7.66 0.93
C THR A 42 0.37 -7.35 0.48
N GLU A 43 0.30 -6.99 -0.79
CA GLU A 43 -0.85 -7.07 -1.68
C GLU A 43 -2.02 -6.11 -1.40
N SER A 44 -2.67 -5.75 -2.51
CA SER A 44 -3.89 -4.95 -2.65
C SER A 44 -5.09 -5.45 -1.82
N ARG A 45 -4.91 -6.42 -0.93
CA ARG A 45 -5.93 -6.94 -0.01
C ARG A 45 -6.54 -5.85 0.85
N ALA A 46 -5.75 -4.88 1.29
CA ALA A 46 -6.26 -3.70 2.00
C ALA A 46 -7.15 -2.78 1.11
N LEU A 47 -7.01 -2.86 -0.21
CA LEU A 47 -7.80 -2.09 -1.17
C LEU A 47 -9.13 -2.78 -1.52
N VAL A 48 -9.23 -4.10 -1.33
CA VAL A 48 -10.46 -4.87 -1.60
C VAL A 48 -11.59 -4.33 -0.73
N GLY A 49 -12.62 -3.77 -1.38
CA GLY A 49 -13.79 -3.22 -0.69
C GLY A 49 -13.62 -1.81 -0.11
N SER A 50 -12.45 -1.19 -0.20
CA SER A 50 -12.19 0.18 0.29
C SER A 50 -13.11 1.26 -0.30
N LEU A 51 -13.69 0.99 -1.48
CA LEU A 51 -14.60 1.87 -2.20
C LEU A 51 -16.07 1.39 -2.17
N ARG A 52 -16.40 0.36 -1.37
CA ARG A 52 -17.78 -0.12 -1.20
C ARG A 52 -18.68 1.04 -0.75
N GLY A 53 -19.78 1.25 -1.47
CA GLY A 53 -20.74 2.32 -1.19
C GLY A 53 -20.28 3.73 -1.58
N LYS A 54 -19.03 3.92 -2.04
CA LYS A 54 -18.49 5.22 -2.49
C LYS A 54 -18.51 5.39 -4.01
N ILE A 55 -18.74 4.31 -4.76
CA ILE A 55 -18.79 4.31 -6.23
C ILE A 55 -20.24 4.39 -6.70
N LYS A 56 -20.51 5.30 -7.64
CA LYS A 56 -21.79 5.39 -8.36
C LYS A 56 -21.60 5.01 -9.82
N ILE A 57 -22.33 4.00 -10.28
CA ILE A 57 -22.40 3.62 -11.69
C ILE A 57 -23.19 4.70 -12.44
N LYS A 58 -22.58 5.32 -13.47
CA LYS A 58 -23.21 6.37 -14.29
C LYS A 58 -23.79 5.87 -15.62
N GLY A 59 -23.66 4.58 -15.94
CA GLY A 59 -24.11 4.01 -17.22
C GLY A 59 -24.45 2.52 -17.13
N LYS A 60 -24.86 1.91 -18.24
CA LYS A 60 -25.17 0.48 -18.31
C LYS A 60 -23.89 -0.36 -18.46
N ILE A 61 -23.10 -0.47 -17.39
CA ILE A 61 -21.81 -1.18 -17.41
C ILE A 61 -21.93 -2.71 -17.41
N LEU A 62 -23.10 -3.24 -17.05
CA LEU A 62 -23.40 -4.68 -17.08
C LEU A 62 -24.11 -5.11 -18.37
N SER A 63 -24.21 -4.22 -19.35
CA SER A 63 -24.78 -4.50 -20.67
C SER A 63 -23.65 -4.85 -21.63
N THR A 64 -23.86 -5.86 -22.49
CA THR A 64 -22.99 -6.14 -23.62
C THR A 64 -23.22 -5.19 -24.80
N GLY A 65 -24.30 -4.39 -24.77
CA GLY A 65 -24.72 -3.54 -25.89
C GLY A 65 -25.37 -4.31 -27.03
N LEU A 66 -25.45 -5.64 -26.93
CA LEU A 66 -26.04 -6.51 -27.94
C LEU A 66 -27.46 -6.90 -27.53
N ARG A 67 -28.36 -6.99 -28.52
CA ARG A 67 -29.65 -7.67 -28.33
C ARG A 67 -29.39 -9.17 -28.41
N TRP A 68 -29.80 -9.88 -27.37
CA TRP A 68 -29.77 -11.34 -27.34
C TRP A 68 -31.10 -11.87 -27.85
N ASP A 69 -31.10 -12.43 -29.06
CA ASP A 69 -32.23 -13.23 -29.58
C ASP A 69 -32.04 -14.68 -29.12
N ALA A 70 -32.52 -14.98 -27.91
CA ALA A 70 -32.64 -16.38 -27.50
C ALA A 70 -33.74 -17.03 -28.35
N GLN A 71 -33.46 -18.18 -28.97
CA GLN A 71 -34.53 -19.00 -29.52
C GLN A 71 -35.45 -19.51 -28.39
N PRO A 72 -36.76 -19.68 -28.63
CA PRO A 72 -37.70 -20.20 -27.64
C PRO A 72 -37.33 -21.58 -27.11
#